data_AF-A0A382VND9-F1
#
_entry.id   AF-A0A382VND9-F1
#
_cell.length_a   1.000
_cell.length_b   1.000
_cell.length_c   1.000
_cell.angle_alpha   90.00
_cell.angle_beta   90.00
_cell.angle_gamma   90.00
#
_symmetry.space_group_name_H-M   'P 1'
#
loop_
_entity.id
_entity.type
_entity.pdbx_description
1 polymer ?
#
loop_
_entity_poly.entity_id
_entity_poly.type
_entity_poly.pdbx_seq_one_letter_code
_entity_poly.pdbx_strand_id
1 'polypeptide(L)' 'MVRTNGDYIYIICKEEDQVQPVMDRMTTDTCFLSDYEEWDEDEDMKWILTFKVFDDNDYPEKN' A
#
# COMPACT_ATOMS: atom_id res chain seq x y z
N MET A 1 0.46 -11.24 1.74
CA MET A 1 1.84 -11.25 1.19
C MET A 1 2.36 -9.82 1.20
N VAL A 2 3.66 -9.59 1.42
CA VAL A 2 4.25 -8.24 1.36
C VAL A 2 5.45 -8.27 0.41
N ARG A 3 5.55 -7.27 -0.47
CA ARG A 3 6.67 -7.09 -1.41
C ARG A 3 7.02 -5.61 -1.52
N THR A 4 8.29 -5.30 -1.72
CA THR A 4 8.76 -3.92 -1.95
C THR A 4 9.43 -3.79 -3.32
N ASN A 5 9.32 -2.61 -3.94
CA ASN A 5 10.00 -2.25 -5.17
C ASN A 5 10.23 -0.74 -5.24
N GLY A 6 11.48 -0.29 -5.08
CA GLY A 6 11.79 1.14 -4.93
C GLY A 6 11.02 1.72 -3.75
N ASP A 7 10.31 2.82 -4.00
CA ASP A 7 9.50 3.52 -3.00
C ASP A 7 8.11 2.92 -2.81
N TYR A 8 7.82 1.77 -3.43
CA TYR A 8 6.52 1.14 -3.38
C TYR A 8 6.52 -0.12 -2.50
N ILE A 9 5.46 -0.26 -1.71
CA ILE A 9 5.16 -1.43 -0.88
C ILE A 9 3.83 -2.01 -1.37
N TYR A 10 3.86 -3.27 -1.77
CA TYR A 10 2.70 -4.04 -2.24
C TYR A 10 2.29 -5.03 -1.16
N ILE A 11 1.03 -4.96 -0.72
CA ILE A 11 0.47 -5.85 0.28
C ILE A 11 -0.76 -6.54 -0.32
N ILE A 12 -0.75 -7.88 -0.33
CA ILE A 12 -1.88 -8.68 -0.75
C ILE A 12 -2.59 -9.21 0.50
N CYS A 13 -3.81 -8.76 0.73
CA CYS A 13 -4.75 -9.30 1.69
C CYS A 13 -5.57 -10.40 1.04
N LYS A 14 -5.82 -11.49 1.79
CA LYS A 14 -6.62 -12.64 1.33
C LYS A 14 -8.03 -12.66 1.93
N GLU A 15 -8.28 -11.81 2.91
CA GLU A 15 -9.55 -11.64 3.59
C GLU A 15 -9.84 -10.14 3.68
N GLU A 16 -11.09 -9.75 3.50
CA GLU A 16 -11.51 -8.33 3.48
C GLU A 16 -11.21 -7.64 4.81
N ASP A 17 -11.33 -8.37 5.93
CA ASP A 17 -11.09 -7.88 7.27
C ASP A 17 -9.62 -7.49 7.55
N GLN A 18 -8.69 -7.89 6.67
CA GLN A 18 -7.28 -7.48 6.72
C GLN A 18 -7.06 -6.09 6.13
N VAL A 19 -7.96 -5.60 5.28
CA VAL A 19 -7.78 -4.34 4.54
C VAL A 19 -7.67 -3.15 5.48
N GLN A 20 -8.67 -2.95 6.35
CA GLN A 20 -8.69 -1.80 7.26
C GLN A 20 -7.50 -1.79 8.24
N PRO A 21 -7.15 -2.90 8.93
CA PRO A 21 -5.97 -2.93 9.80
C PRO A 21 -4.65 -2.65 9.09
N VAL A 22 -4.50 -3.09 7.83
CA VAL A 22 -3.30 -2.81 7.04
C VAL A 22 -3.26 -1.33 6.65
N MET A 23 -4.39 -0.77 6.20
CA MET A 23 -4.53 0.65 5.89
C MET A 23 -4.15 1.54 7.06
N ASP A 24 -4.72 1.28 8.24
CA ASP A 24 -4.47 2.06 9.46
C ASP A 24 -3.01 1.99 9.90
N ARG A 25 -2.35 0.85 9.68
CA ARG A 25 -0.97 0.63 10.09
C ARG A 25 0.05 1.22 9.12
N MET A 26 -0.24 1.17 7.83
CA MET A 26 0.70 1.55 6.77
C MET A 26 0.55 3.01 6.36
N THR A 27 -0.59 3.64 6.67
CA THR A 27 -0.78 5.07 6.44
C THR A 27 -0.09 5.85 7.55
N THR A 28 1.03 6.48 7.23
CA THR A 28 1.83 7.33 8.11
C THR A 28 2.18 8.64 7.41
N ASP A 29 2.87 9.55 8.09
CA ASP A 29 3.25 10.85 7.51
C ASP A 29 4.12 10.72 6.23
N THR A 30 4.86 9.61 6.10
CA THR A 30 5.77 9.36 4.98
C THR A 30 5.37 8.15 4.14
N CYS A 31 4.23 7.52 4.40
CA CYS A 31 3.77 6.35 3.66
C CYS A 31 2.25 6.42 3.48
N PHE A 32 1.78 6.42 2.24
CA PHE A 32 0.36 6.60 1.94
C PHE A 32 -0.11 5.58 0.91
N LEU A 33 -1.39 5.26 0.94
CA LEU A 33 -1.98 4.40 -0.07
C LEU A 33 -1.93 5.10 -1.43
N SER A 34 -1.19 4.50 -2.37
CA SER A 34 -1.06 4.96 -3.74
C SER A 34 -2.06 4.28 -4.67
N ASP A 35 -2.40 3.01 -4.42
CA ASP A 35 -3.35 2.27 -5.25
C ASP A 35 -4.05 1.15 -4.48
N TYR A 36 -5.23 0.77 -4.96
CA TYR A 36 -6.08 -0.29 -4.41
C TYR A 36 -6.70 -1.09 -5.56
N GLU A 37 -6.46 -2.40 -5.58
CA GLU A 37 -7.03 -3.30 -6.57
C GLU A 37 -7.71 -4.50 -5.90
N GLU A 38 -8.89 -4.86 -6.38
CA GLU A 38 -9.58 -6.11 -6.04
C GLU A 38 -9.34 -7.11 -7.17
N TRP A 39 -8.84 -8.30 -6.83
CA TRP A 39 -8.53 -9.36 -7.77
C TRP A 39 -9.36 -10.61 -7.44
N ASP A 40 -9.82 -11.28 -8.52
CA ASP A 40 -10.74 -12.43 -8.57
C ASP A 40 -12.21 -12.09 -8.22
N GLU A 41 -13.16 -12.52 -9.06
CA GLU A 41 -14.62 -12.24 -8.91
C GLU A 41 -15.39 -13.33 -8.12
N ASP A 42 -14.72 -14.41 -7.70
CA ASP A 42 -15.35 -15.61 -7.11
C ASP A 42 -14.76 -16.01 -5.73
N GLU A 43 -14.22 -17.23 -5.58
CA GLU A 43 -13.89 -17.82 -4.27
C GLU A 43 -12.50 -17.46 -3.70
N ASP A 44 -11.62 -16.81 -4.49
CA ASP A 44 -10.24 -16.47 -4.08
C ASP A 44 -9.98 -14.97 -4.18
N MET A 45 -10.92 -14.19 -3.62
CA MET A 45 -10.85 -12.74 -3.51
C MET A 45 -9.52 -12.30 -2.88
N LYS A 46 -8.85 -11.34 -3.53
CA LYS A 46 -7.62 -10.72 -3.05
C LYS A 46 -7.73 -9.22 -3.13
N TRP A 47 -7.19 -8.56 -2.13
CA TRP A 47 -7.06 -7.10 -2.11
C TRP A 47 -5.59 -6.74 -2.17
N ILE A 48 -5.19 -6.05 -3.22
CA ILE A 48 -3.84 -5.58 -3.44
C ILE A 48 -3.80 -4.10 -3.06
N LEU A 49 -3.09 -3.82 -1.97
CA LEU A 49 -2.84 -2.46 -1.47
C LEU A 49 -1.43 -2.06 -1.88
N THR A 50 -1.31 -0.97 -2.64
CA THR A 50 -0.02 -0.40 -3.02
C THR A 50 0.19 0.88 -2.23
N PHE A 51 1.21 0.91 -1.38
CA PHE A 51 1.64 2.10 -0.65
C PHE A 51 2.87 2.69 -1.31
N LYS A 52 2.98 4.02 -1.30
CA LYS A 52 4.18 4.74 -1.70
C LYS A 52 4.79 5.43 -0.48
N VAL A 53 6.10 5.30 -0.35
CA VAL A 53 6.91 5.96 0.67
C VAL A 53 7.49 7.24 0.08
N PHE A 54 7.46 8.33 0.83
CA PHE A 54 8.23 9.53 0.54
C PHE A 54 9.45 9.56 1.46
N ASP A 55 10.60 9.89 0.91
CA ASP A 55 11.75 10.31 1.70
C ASP A 55 11.70 11.83 1.87
N ASP A 56 12.14 12.35 3.01
CA ASP A 56 12.27 13.79 3.26
C ASP A 56 13.24 14.47 2.27
N ASN A 57 14.02 13.68 1.52
CA ASN A 57 14.85 14.17 0.42
C ASN A 57 14.10 14.40 -0.91
N ASP A 58 12.82 14.02 -1.00
CA ASP A 58 11.98 14.19 -2.19
C ASP A 58 11.29 15.56 -2.22
N TYR A 59 11.46 16.38 -1.18
CA TYR A 59 11.19 17.81 -1.28
C TYR A 59 12.17 18.42 -2.28
N PRO A 60 11.72 19.02 -3.40
CA PRO A 60 12.63 19.79 -4.23
C PRO A 60 13.26 20.84 -3.33
N GLU A 61 14.60 20.84 -3.22
CA GLU A 61 15.33 21.93 -2.59
C GLU A 61 14.67 23.22 -3.07
N LYS A 62 14.10 23.98 -2.13
CA LYS A 62 13.58 25.32 -2.41
C LYS A 62 14.78 26.15 -2.86
N ASN A 63 15.02 26.16 -4.17
CA ASN A 63 15.95 27.06 -4.84
C ASN A 63 15.45 28.49 -4.69
#